data_AF-A0A2E5ZPF9-F1
#
_entry.id   AF-A0A2E5ZPF9-F1
#
_cell.length_a   1.000
_cell.length_b   1.000
_cell.length_c   1.000
_cell.angle_alpha   90.00
_cell.angle_beta   90.00
_cell.angle_gamma   90.00
#
_symmetry.space_group_name_H-M   'P 1'
#
loop_
_entity.id
_entity.type
_entity.pdbx_description
1 polymer ?
#
loop_
_entity_poly.entity_id
_entity_poly.type
_entity_poly.pdbx_seq_one_letter_code
_entity_poly.pdbx_strand_id
1 'polypeptide(L)'
;MAQTIKLKNSGTSSNTPSSLVHGEIAINYADGKIFYKNSSGNIVEFSTSTGSFLPLSGGTLTGNLSLGDNVKAQFGAGNDLEIFSSGSTALLKAGNATSDIRIESDNRIVIADRGFNEAFAVFNDDSDVKLYHNGLQKLATTSTGIDVTGSVTADGLTVEGSSVGGTYITSASGSASGDIKIQHIINSSRSINTLNSETGSGSAIRLDLA
;
A
#
# COMPACT_ATOMS: atom_id res chain seq x y z
N MET A 1 4.61 -69.08 7.22
CA MET A 1 4.32 -69.11 5.77
C MET A 1 4.96 -67.89 5.15
N ALA A 2 5.80 -68.04 4.12
CA ALA A 2 6.38 -66.90 3.42
C ALA A 2 5.28 -66.22 2.59
N GLN A 3 5.07 -64.92 2.77
CA GLN A 3 4.15 -64.15 1.93
C GLN A 3 4.88 -63.75 0.65
N THR A 4 4.30 -64.03 -0.51
CA THR A 4 4.86 -63.64 -1.82
C THR A 4 4.22 -62.33 -2.27
N ILE A 5 5.03 -61.31 -2.50
CA ILE A 5 4.61 -60.06 -3.16
C ILE A 5 4.72 -60.28 -4.67
N LYS A 6 3.63 -60.09 -5.40
CA LYS A 6 3.65 -60.10 -6.87
C LYS A 6 3.74 -58.67 -7.40
N LEU A 7 4.61 -58.46 -8.38
CA LEU A 7 4.76 -57.19 -9.10
C LEU A 7 4.04 -57.27 -10.43
N LYS A 8 3.13 -56.34 -10.69
CA LYS A 8 2.58 -56.07 -12.03
C LYS A 8 3.19 -54.78 -12.57
N ASN A 9 3.42 -54.68 -13.88
CA ASN A 9 3.98 -53.46 -14.46
C ASN A 9 3.21 -53.00 -15.70
N SER A 10 3.32 -51.71 -16.01
CA SER A 10 2.80 -51.10 -17.23
C SER A 10 3.72 -49.99 -17.71
N GLY A 11 3.92 -49.90 -19.02
CA GLY A 11 4.63 -48.81 -19.69
C GLY A 11 3.72 -47.85 -20.44
N THR A 12 2.42 -47.90 -20.20
CA THR A 12 1.45 -47.02 -20.83
C THR A 12 1.20 -45.82 -19.92
N SER A 13 1.46 -44.60 -20.41
CA SER A 13 1.23 -43.37 -19.64
C SER A 13 -0.22 -43.24 -19.17
N SER A 14 -0.40 -42.71 -17.96
CA SER A 14 -1.66 -42.54 -17.23
C SER A 14 -2.46 -43.83 -16.96
N ASN A 15 -1.90 -45.01 -17.25
CA ASN A 15 -2.59 -46.28 -17.01
C ASN A 15 -2.60 -46.62 -15.52
N THR A 16 -3.80 -46.75 -14.94
CA THR A 16 -4.02 -47.26 -13.59
C THR A 16 -4.39 -48.74 -13.64
N PRO A 17 -3.85 -49.61 -12.76
CA PRO A 17 -4.22 -51.02 -12.73
C PRO A 17 -5.73 -51.19 -12.52
N SER A 18 -6.38 -51.99 -13.37
CA SER A 18 -7.82 -52.29 -13.25
C SER A 18 -8.12 -53.40 -12.24
N SER A 19 -7.12 -54.20 -11.86
CA SER A 19 -7.26 -55.25 -10.84
C SER A 19 -5.95 -55.56 -10.11
N LEU A 20 -6.02 -55.47 -8.79
CA LEU A 20 -5.03 -55.99 -7.86
C LEU A 20 -5.73 -56.91 -6.86
N VAL A 21 -5.01 -57.90 -6.34
CA VAL A 21 -5.37 -58.59 -5.09
C VAL A 21 -4.50 -58.10 -3.94
N HIS A 22 -4.94 -58.31 -2.69
CA HIS A 22 -4.15 -57.92 -1.53
C HIS A 22 -2.78 -58.60 -1.56
N GLY A 23 -1.72 -57.83 -1.29
CA GLY A 23 -0.33 -58.28 -1.39
C GLY A 23 0.30 -58.13 -2.77
N GLU A 24 -0.44 -57.68 -3.79
CA GLU A 24 0.13 -57.26 -5.07
C GLU A 24 0.50 -55.78 -5.06
N ILE A 25 1.58 -55.47 -5.75
CA ILE A 25 2.00 -54.11 -6.08
C ILE A 25 2.01 -53.97 -7.60
N ALA A 26 1.56 -52.83 -8.10
CA ALA A 26 1.73 -52.47 -9.49
C ALA A 26 2.61 -51.25 -9.66
N ILE A 27 3.42 -51.25 -10.73
CA ILE A 27 4.32 -50.15 -11.08
C ILE A 27 3.95 -49.67 -12.48
N ASN A 28 3.62 -48.39 -12.63
CA ASN A 28 3.60 -47.74 -13.93
C ASN A 28 4.94 -47.03 -14.12
N TYR A 29 5.82 -47.60 -14.93
CA TYR A 29 7.16 -47.06 -15.15
C TYR A 29 7.19 -45.94 -16.20
N ALA A 30 6.10 -45.70 -16.92
CA ALA A 30 5.98 -44.52 -17.78
C ALA A 30 5.74 -43.24 -16.95
N ASP A 31 4.98 -43.36 -15.84
CA ASP A 31 4.65 -42.22 -14.97
C ASP A 31 5.42 -42.23 -13.63
N GLY A 32 6.21 -43.28 -13.36
CA GLY A 32 6.91 -43.46 -12.08
C GLY A 32 5.99 -43.76 -10.89
N LYS A 33 4.77 -44.24 -11.14
CA LYS A 33 3.75 -44.46 -10.10
C LYS A 33 3.77 -45.89 -9.56
N ILE A 34 3.44 -46.04 -8.28
CA ILE A 34 3.25 -47.33 -7.62
C ILE A 34 1.80 -47.40 -7.13
N PHE A 35 1.17 -48.57 -7.20
CA PHE A 35 -0.20 -48.80 -6.74
C PHE A 35 -0.26 -50.07 -5.88
N TYR A 36 -1.18 -50.07 -4.91
CA TYR A 36 -1.50 -51.23 -4.07
C TYR A 36 -3.00 -51.32 -3.81
N LYS A 37 -3.49 -52.48 -3.36
CA LYS A 37 -4.87 -52.63 -2.89
C LYS A 37 -4.96 -52.40 -1.39
N ASN A 38 -5.71 -51.40 -0.94
CA ASN A 38 -5.93 -51.14 0.48
C ASN A 38 -6.95 -52.13 1.10
N SER A 39 -7.05 -52.16 2.43
CA SER A 39 -7.94 -53.09 3.17
C SER A 39 -9.42 -52.95 2.82
N SER A 40 -9.84 -51.79 2.32
CA SER A 40 -11.20 -51.55 1.83
C SER A 40 -11.41 -52.04 0.39
N GLY A 41 -10.42 -52.69 -0.22
CA GLY A 41 -10.50 -53.27 -1.56
C GLY A 41 -10.26 -52.27 -2.71
N ASN A 42 -9.86 -51.04 -2.43
CA ASN A 42 -9.61 -50.01 -3.44
C ASN A 42 -8.16 -50.07 -3.93
N ILE A 43 -7.93 -49.81 -5.22
CA ILE A 43 -6.59 -49.60 -5.77
C ILE A 43 -6.20 -48.14 -5.50
N VAL A 44 -5.09 -47.95 -4.78
CA VAL A 44 -4.61 -46.63 -4.35
C VAL A 44 -3.20 -46.42 -4.89
N GLU A 45 -2.91 -45.21 -5.36
CA GLU A 45 -1.55 -44.77 -5.70
C GLU A 45 -0.74 -44.59 -4.41
N PHE A 46 0.42 -45.25 -4.32
CA PHE A 46 1.41 -45.01 -3.30
C PHE A 46 2.14 -43.69 -3.63
N SER A 47 1.61 -42.58 -3.12
CA SER A 47 2.27 -41.28 -3.22
C SER A 47 3.41 -41.18 -2.22
N THR A 48 4.63 -40.90 -2.70
CA THR A 48 5.81 -40.61 -1.87
C THR A 48 5.91 -39.13 -1.49
N SER A 49 4.92 -38.30 -1.84
CA SER A 49 4.95 -36.90 -1.40
C SER A 49 4.69 -36.84 0.11
N THR A 50 5.70 -36.43 0.86
CA THR A 50 5.69 -36.25 2.33
C THR A 50 4.77 -35.11 2.81
N GLY A 51 3.85 -34.68 1.95
CA GLY A 51 2.82 -33.68 2.21
C GLY A 51 2.00 -33.42 0.95
N SER A 52 0.78 -32.93 1.13
CA SER A 52 0.00 -32.31 0.05
C SER A 52 0.58 -30.94 -0.26
N PHE A 53 1.73 -30.90 -0.95
CA PHE A 53 2.28 -29.66 -1.46
C PHE A 53 1.48 -29.19 -2.68
N LEU A 54 1.45 -27.87 -2.91
CA LEU A 54 0.96 -27.33 -4.17
C LEU A 54 1.93 -27.76 -5.29
N PRO A 55 1.45 -28.23 -6.45
CA PRO A 55 2.33 -28.56 -7.58
C PRO A 55 3.20 -27.37 -7.98
N LEU A 56 4.42 -27.62 -8.49
CA LEU A 56 5.34 -26.56 -8.93
C LEU A 56 4.77 -25.73 -10.09
N SER A 57 3.91 -26.34 -10.91
CA SER A 57 3.15 -25.65 -11.95
C SER A 57 2.07 -24.69 -11.40
N GLY A 58 1.92 -24.60 -10.09
CA GLY A 58 0.84 -23.90 -9.42
C GLY A 58 -0.36 -24.79 -9.10
N GLY A 59 -1.33 -24.21 -8.39
CA GLY A 59 -2.58 -24.85 -8.02
C GLY A 59 -3.53 -23.84 -7.37
N THR A 60 -4.79 -24.21 -7.21
CA THR A 60 -5.79 -23.37 -6.53
C THR A 60 -5.77 -23.62 -5.03
N LEU A 61 -5.54 -22.59 -4.22
CA LEU A 61 -5.75 -22.61 -2.78
C LEU A 61 -7.16 -22.09 -2.48
N THR A 62 -8.06 -22.96 -1.99
CA THR A 62 -9.42 -22.56 -1.60
C THR A 62 -9.57 -22.26 -0.11
N GLY A 63 -8.51 -22.49 0.67
CA GLY A 63 -8.43 -22.15 2.10
C GLY A 63 -7.41 -21.05 2.37
N ASN A 64 -7.19 -20.75 3.64
CA ASN A 64 -6.23 -19.73 4.06
C ASN A 64 -4.78 -20.20 3.87
N LEU A 65 -3.91 -19.30 3.42
CA LEU A 65 -2.45 -19.48 3.49
C LEU A 65 -1.94 -18.86 4.79
N SER A 66 -1.57 -19.70 5.76
CA SER A 66 -0.98 -19.25 7.03
C SER A 66 0.54 -19.36 6.98
N LEU A 67 1.23 -18.23 6.96
CA LEU A 67 2.68 -18.15 7.06
C LEU A 67 3.06 -17.64 8.46
N GLY A 68 4.04 -18.29 9.10
CA GLY A 68 4.55 -17.84 10.39
C GLY A 68 5.30 -16.50 10.28
N ASP A 69 5.63 -15.90 11.41
CA ASP A 69 6.42 -14.67 11.40
C ASP A 69 7.76 -14.85 10.67
N ASN A 70 8.14 -13.83 9.91
CA ASN A 70 9.29 -13.77 9.02
C ASN A 70 9.25 -14.75 7.83
N VAL A 71 8.19 -15.54 7.68
CA VAL A 71 7.95 -16.35 6.48
C VAL A 71 7.20 -15.49 5.46
N LYS A 72 7.72 -15.44 4.23
CA LYS A 72 7.29 -14.49 3.20
C LYS A 72 6.54 -15.18 2.08
N ALA A 73 5.47 -14.54 1.61
CA ALA A 73 5.00 -14.76 0.25
C ALA A 73 5.90 -13.93 -0.68
N GLN A 74 6.62 -14.60 -1.58
CA GLN A 74 7.56 -13.99 -2.52
C GLN A 74 7.04 -14.12 -3.94
N PHE A 75 7.10 -13.02 -4.69
CA PHE A 75 6.71 -12.97 -6.10
C PHE A 75 7.84 -12.37 -6.93
N GLY A 76 7.98 -12.87 -8.16
CA GLY A 76 9.06 -12.47 -9.06
C GLY A 76 10.37 -13.22 -8.82
N ALA A 77 11.26 -13.20 -9.81
CA ALA A 77 12.55 -13.86 -9.72
C ALA A 77 13.51 -13.01 -8.88
N GLY A 78 14.10 -13.57 -7.83
CA GLY A 78 14.96 -12.81 -6.93
C GLY A 78 14.21 -12.02 -5.84
N ASN A 79 12.95 -12.39 -5.57
CA ASN A 79 12.12 -11.85 -4.49
C ASN A 79 11.74 -10.38 -4.70
N ASP A 80 11.23 -10.02 -5.89
CA ASP A 80 10.88 -8.64 -6.24
C ASP A 80 9.82 -8.05 -5.30
N LEU A 81 8.80 -8.84 -4.94
CA LEU A 81 7.76 -8.48 -3.98
C LEU A 81 7.73 -9.47 -2.82
N GLU A 82 7.70 -8.93 -1.60
CA GLU A 82 7.57 -9.68 -0.36
C GLU A 82 6.36 -9.19 0.44
N ILE A 83 5.52 -10.13 0.89
CA ILE A 83 4.40 -9.87 1.80
C ILE A 83 4.55 -10.77 3.03
N PHE A 84 4.69 -10.19 4.21
CA PHE A 84 4.96 -10.95 5.44
C PHE A 84 4.68 -10.17 6.74
N SER A 85 4.68 -10.89 7.87
CA SER A 85 4.70 -10.34 9.23
C SER A 85 6.13 -10.41 9.78
N SER A 86 6.64 -9.33 10.39
CA SER A 86 7.92 -9.34 11.12
C SER A 86 7.80 -9.82 12.57
N GLY A 87 6.62 -10.27 13.00
CA GLY A 87 6.26 -10.52 14.41
C GLY A 87 5.70 -9.29 15.14
N SER A 88 5.91 -8.09 14.59
CA SER A 88 5.40 -6.83 15.14
C SER A 88 4.71 -5.95 14.10
N THR A 89 5.08 -6.10 12.82
CA THR A 89 4.58 -5.24 11.74
C THR A 89 4.21 -6.10 10.54
N ALA A 90 3.05 -5.82 9.94
CA ALA A 90 2.69 -6.36 8.63
C ALA A 90 3.34 -5.51 7.52
N LEU A 91 3.96 -6.16 6.56
CA LEU A 91 4.79 -5.51 5.55
C LEU A 91 4.37 -5.95 4.15
N LEU A 92 4.19 -4.95 3.28
CA LEU A 92 4.20 -5.08 1.83
C LEU A 92 5.45 -4.33 1.35
N LYS A 93 6.40 -5.07 0.76
CA LYS A 93 7.76 -4.55 0.54
C LYS A 93 8.30 -4.97 -0.83
N ALA A 94 8.93 -4.01 -1.52
CA ALA A 94 9.86 -4.30 -2.61
C ALA A 94 11.11 -5.00 -2.04
N GLY A 95 11.32 -6.26 -2.40
CA GLY A 95 12.39 -7.08 -1.80
C GLY A 95 13.80 -6.67 -2.24
N ASN A 96 13.93 -6.03 -3.41
CA ASN A 96 15.14 -5.34 -3.86
C ASN A 96 14.95 -3.81 -3.83
N ALA A 97 16.00 -3.06 -3.52
CA ALA A 97 15.96 -1.61 -3.36
C ALA A 97 15.73 -0.82 -4.66
N THR A 98 15.51 -1.52 -5.78
CA THR A 98 15.37 -0.94 -7.13
C THR A 98 13.94 -0.96 -7.65
N SER A 99 13.00 -1.59 -6.92
CA SER A 99 11.61 -1.72 -7.37
C SER A 99 10.68 -0.74 -6.65
N ASP A 100 9.79 -0.12 -7.43
CA ASP A 100 8.66 0.66 -6.89
C ASP A 100 7.54 -0.28 -6.44
N ILE A 101 6.74 0.17 -5.47
CA ILE A 101 5.44 -0.42 -5.17
C ILE A 101 4.38 0.47 -5.80
N ARG A 102 3.65 -0.06 -6.78
CA ARG A 102 2.52 0.61 -7.42
C ARG A 102 1.21 0.02 -6.92
N ILE A 103 0.27 0.89 -6.56
CA ILE A 103 -1.10 0.53 -6.17
C ILE A 103 -2.01 1.22 -7.18
N GLU A 104 -2.68 0.42 -8.01
CA GLU A 104 -3.53 0.90 -9.12
C GLU A 104 -4.98 0.47 -8.87
N SER A 105 -5.92 1.36 -9.18
CA SER A 105 -7.36 1.12 -9.03
C SER A 105 -8.13 1.98 -10.03
N ASP A 106 -9.12 1.39 -10.70
CA ASP A 106 -10.03 2.08 -11.64
C ASP A 106 -11.12 2.91 -10.94
N ASN A 107 -11.02 3.15 -9.63
CA ASN A 107 -12.07 3.86 -8.89
C ASN A 107 -11.52 4.60 -7.67
N ARG A 108 -11.04 3.87 -6.66
CA ARG A 108 -10.69 4.50 -5.39
C ARG A 108 -9.71 3.67 -4.58
N ILE A 109 -8.63 4.31 -4.13
CA ILE A 109 -7.70 3.76 -3.15
C ILE A 109 -8.00 4.41 -1.80
N VAL A 110 -8.19 3.59 -0.76
CA VAL A 110 -8.46 4.06 0.60
C VAL A 110 -7.42 3.46 1.55
N ILE A 111 -6.74 4.34 2.28
CA ILE A 111 -5.89 3.96 3.42
C ILE A 111 -6.65 4.34 4.68
N ALA A 112 -6.93 3.36 5.53
CA ALA A 112 -7.86 3.51 6.66
C ALA A 112 -7.42 2.70 7.88
N ASP A 113 -8.09 2.96 9.00
CA ASP A 113 -7.97 2.18 10.23
C ASP A 113 -8.53 0.75 10.09
N ARG A 114 -8.40 -0.02 11.18
CA ARG A 114 -8.92 -1.38 11.24
C ARG A 114 -10.45 -1.37 11.14
N GLY A 115 -10.95 -1.95 10.05
CA GLY A 115 -12.39 -2.09 9.82
C GLY A 115 -13.02 -0.91 9.06
N PHE A 116 -12.21 0.00 8.53
CA PHE A 116 -12.68 1.14 7.73
C PHE A 116 -13.63 2.09 8.48
N ASN A 117 -13.44 2.27 9.79
CA ASN A 117 -14.19 3.25 10.57
C ASN A 117 -13.68 4.68 10.30
N GLU A 118 -12.39 4.82 10.02
CA GLU A 118 -11.72 6.09 9.80
C GLU A 118 -10.76 5.99 8.61
N ALA A 119 -10.90 6.90 7.64
CA ALA A 119 -9.91 7.05 6.58
C ALA A 119 -8.72 7.90 7.05
N PHE A 120 -7.51 7.53 6.64
CA PHE A 120 -6.29 8.35 6.75
C PHE A 120 -6.06 9.12 5.44
N ALA A 121 -6.23 8.44 4.32
CA ALA A 121 -6.12 9.01 2.98
C ALA A 121 -7.11 8.35 2.02
N VAL A 122 -7.68 9.15 1.11
CA VAL A 122 -8.55 8.68 0.04
C VAL A 122 -8.06 9.26 -1.28
N PHE A 123 -7.80 8.41 -2.26
CA PHE A 123 -7.42 8.78 -3.62
C PHE A 123 -8.58 8.39 -4.54
N ASN A 124 -9.35 9.36 -5.00
CA ASN A 124 -10.47 9.14 -5.91
C ASN A 124 -9.99 9.30 -7.36
N ASP A 125 -10.38 8.36 -8.22
CA ASP A 125 -10.13 8.44 -9.65
C ASP A 125 -10.85 9.66 -10.26
N ASP A 126 -10.17 10.34 -11.20
CA ASP A 126 -10.64 11.58 -11.84
C ASP A 126 -11.17 12.67 -10.88
N SER A 127 -10.70 12.67 -9.62
CA SER A 127 -11.24 13.54 -8.59
C SER A 127 -10.17 13.91 -7.54
N ASP A 128 -10.60 14.23 -6.32
CA ASP A 128 -9.73 14.73 -5.27
C ASP A 128 -8.96 13.63 -4.53
N VAL A 129 -7.82 14.03 -3.97
CA VAL A 129 -7.10 13.30 -2.94
C VAL A 129 -7.38 13.99 -1.61
N LYS A 130 -7.83 13.22 -0.62
CA LYS A 130 -8.20 13.72 0.71
C LYS A 130 -7.30 13.12 1.77
N LEU A 131 -6.81 13.96 2.68
CA LEU A 131 -6.07 13.56 3.87
C LEU A 131 -6.86 13.92 5.12
N TYR A 132 -6.87 12.99 6.07
CA TYR A 132 -7.69 13.05 7.28
C TYR A 132 -6.83 12.96 8.53
N HIS A 133 -7.36 13.52 9.63
CA HIS A 133 -6.82 13.35 10.97
C HIS A 133 -7.97 13.14 11.95
N ASN A 134 -8.00 11.98 12.61
CA ASN A 134 -9.04 11.60 13.57
C ASN A 134 -10.45 11.72 12.96
N GLY A 135 -10.61 11.23 11.72
CA GLY A 135 -11.84 11.19 10.95
C GLY A 135 -12.24 12.50 10.28
N LEU A 136 -11.51 13.59 10.52
CA LEU A 136 -11.81 14.90 9.94
C LEU A 136 -10.88 15.21 8.77
N GLN A 137 -11.45 15.64 7.64
CA GLN A 137 -10.68 16.09 6.47
C GLN A 137 -9.84 17.30 6.87
N LYS A 138 -8.55 17.29 6.50
CA LYS A 138 -7.61 18.40 6.75
C LYS A 138 -7.07 19.00 5.47
N LEU A 139 -6.95 18.20 4.41
CA LEU A 139 -6.47 18.65 3.10
C LEU A 139 -7.23 17.90 2.00
N ALA A 140 -7.62 18.63 0.94
CA ALA A 140 -8.14 18.06 -0.29
C ALA A 140 -7.45 18.70 -1.51
N THR A 141 -7.16 17.94 -2.56
CA THR A 141 -6.78 18.55 -3.84
C THR A 141 -8.01 19.11 -4.55
N THR A 142 -7.78 20.12 -5.39
CA THR A 142 -8.78 20.68 -6.31
C THR A 142 -8.18 20.69 -7.72
N SER A 143 -9.00 21.02 -8.73
CA SER A 143 -8.51 21.15 -10.10
C SER A 143 -7.43 22.23 -10.28
N THR A 144 -7.27 23.14 -9.30
CA THR A 144 -6.35 24.27 -9.37
C THR A 144 -5.34 24.31 -8.22
N GLY A 145 -5.32 23.33 -7.30
CA GLY A 145 -4.42 23.35 -6.15
C GLY A 145 -4.91 22.49 -4.98
N ILE A 146 -4.89 23.07 -3.78
CA ILE A 146 -5.32 22.41 -2.54
C ILE A 146 -6.27 23.30 -1.74
N ASP A 147 -7.20 22.66 -1.03
CA ASP A 147 -8.02 23.26 0.03
C ASP A 147 -7.60 22.69 1.40
N VAL A 148 -7.37 23.57 2.37
CA VAL A 148 -6.88 23.21 3.71
C VAL A 148 -7.94 23.57 4.75
N THR A 149 -8.41 22.57 5.49
CA THR A 149 -9.33 22.76 6.61
C THR A 149 -8.55 23.02 7.90
N GLY A 150 -8.34 24.30 8.19
CA GLY A 150 -7.66 24.78 9.41
C GLY A 150 -6.61 25.84 9.10
N SER A 151 -5.61 25.95 9.98
CA SER A 151 -4.47 26.85 9.81
C SER A 151 -3.24 26.10 9.30
N VAL A 152 -2.45 26.76 8.45
CA VAL A 152 -1.13 26.28 8.03
C VAL A 152 -0.07 26.94 8.91
N THR A 153 0.74 26.14 9.59
CA THR A 153 1.99 26.57 10.21
C THR A 153 3.12 26.11 9.30
N ALA A 154 3.94 27.05 8.81
CA ALA A 154 5.03 26.77 7.89
C ALA A 154 6.33 27.42 8.41
N ASP A 155 7.47 26.77 8.16
CA ASP A 155 8.80 27.32 8.51
C ASP A 155 9.11 28.59 7.68
N GLY A 156 8.52 28.69 6.49
CA GLY A 156 8.46 29.87 5.65
C GLY A 156 7.29 29.78 4.68
N LEU A 157 6.68 30.91 4.33
CA LEU A 157 5.57 30.98 3.38
C LEU A 157 5.87 32.01 2.30
N THR A 158 6.00 31.54 1.06
CA THR A 158 6.06 32.39 -0.13
C THR A 158 4.73 32.22 -0.88
N VAL A 159 4.02 33.32 -1.14
CA VAL A 159 2.77 33.32 -1.92
C VAL A 159 3.04 34.03 -3.25
N GLU A 160 3.22 33.25 -4.32
CA GLU A 160 3.41 33.77 -5.68
C GLU A 160 2.08 33.90 -6.42
N GLY A 161 1.97 34.90 -7.30
CA GLY A 161 0.86 34.95 -8.27
C GLY A 161 -0.53 35.30 -7.70
N SER A 162 -0.61 35.90 -6.50
CA SER A 162 -1.89 36.46 -6.03
C SER A 162 -2.30 37.66 -6.91
N SER A 163 -3.02 37.36 -7.99
CA SER A 163 -3.80 38.33 -8.76
C SER A 163 -5.07 38.77 -8.00
N VAL A 164 -5.26 38.27 -6.77
CA VAL A 164 -6.27 38.78 -5.85
C VAL A 164 -5.70 40.03 -5.19
N GLY A 165 -6.20 41.20 -5.64
CA GLY A 165 -5.98 42.47 -4.97
C GLY A 165 -6.46 42.37 -3.51
N GLY A 166 -5.53 42.13 -2.60
CA GLY A 166 -5.82 41.98 -1.17
C GLY A 166 -5.13 40.78 -0.54
N THR A 167 -3.81 40.64 -0.67
CA THR A 167 -3.05 39.85 0.32
C THR A 167 -3.12 40.58 1.66
N TYR A 168 -4.11 40.25 2.48
CA TYR A 168 -4.21 40.75 3.85
C TYR A 168 -3.29 39.91 4.74
N ILE A 169 -2.04 40.33 4.90
CA ILE A 169 -1.16 39.80 5.95
C ILE A 169 -1.61 40.44 7.27
N THR A 170 -2.60 39.85 7.94
CA THR A 170 -2.93 40.19 9.32
C THR A 170 -2.11 39.30 10.25
N SER A 171 -1.16 39.86 11.00
CA SER A 171 -0.45 39.12 12.05
C SER A 171 -1.45 38.76 13.17
N ALA A 172 -2.09 37.60 13.07
CA ALA A 172 -3.08 37.12 14.02
C ALA A 172 -2.42 36.51 15.27
N SER A 173 -1.62 37.32 15.99
CA SER A 173 -1.33 37.18 17.41
C SER A 173 -0.34 38.29 17.79
N GLY A 174 -0.69 39.13 18.75
CA GLY A 174 0.14 40.22 19.28
C GLY A 174 1.41 39.73 20.00
N SER A 175 2.30 39.05 19.28
CA SER A 175 3.59 38.56 19.76
C SER A 175 4.65 38.42 18.66
N ALA A 176 4.48 39.06 17.50
CA ALA A 176 5.63 39.38 16.66
C ALA A 176 6.19 40.72 17.15
N SER A 177 7.28 40.68 17.92
CA SER A 177 8.21 41.80 18.12
C SER A 177 8.94 42.19 16.80
N GLY A 178 8.27 42.06 15.66
CA GLY A 178 8.84 42.26 14.33
C GLY A 178 7.87 43.06 13.49
N ASP A 179 8.34 44.20 13.00
CA ASP A 179 7.59 45.07 12.09
C ASP A 179 7.00 44.25 10.93
N ILE A 180 5.70 44.42 10.65
CA ILE A 180 5.10 43.91 9.42
C ILE A 180 5.62 44.79 8.28
N LYS A 181 6.67 44.32 7.59
CA LYS A 181 7.22 45.02 6.41
C LYS A 181 6.39 44.66 5.18
N ILE A 182 5.39 45.48 4.87
CA ILE A 182 4.67 45.41 3.58
C ILE A 182 5.49 46.19 2.54
N GLN A 183 6.28 45.49 1.74
CA GLN A 183 6.97 46.09 0.60
C GLN A 183 6.11 45.95 -0.67
N HIS A 184 5.27 46.95 -0.96
CA HIS A 184 4.57 47.02 -2.25
C HIS A 184 5.48 47.72 -3.28
N ILE A 185 6.00 46.98 -4.25
CA ILE A 185 6.80 47.54 -5.36
C ILE A 185 5.84 47.82 -6.53
N ILE A 186 5.23 49.00 -6.55
CA ILE A 186 4.45 49.47 -7.71
C ILE A 186 5.40 50.31 -8.57
N ASN A 187 6.11 49.64 -9.47
CA ASN A 187 7.07 50.25 -10.41
C ASN A 187 8.34 50.80 -9.72
N SER A 188 9.40 51.03 -10.49
CA SER A 188 10.76 51.38 -10.02
C SER A 188 10.90 52.67 -9.18
N SER A 189 9.78 53.27 -8.76
CA SER A 189 9.70 54.43 -7.87
C SER A 189 9.23 53.96 -6.49
N ARG A 190 10.19 53.88 -5.56
CA ARG A 190 10.02 53.45 -4.17
C ARG A 190 8.94 54.30 -3.48
N SER A 191 7.80 53.71 -3.12
CA SER A 191 6.90 54.29 -2.10
C SER A 191 6.85 53.34 -0.90
N ILE A 192 7.66 53.67 0.12
CA ILE A 192 7.60 53.06 1.44
C ILE A 192 6.50 53.79 2.19
N ASN A 193 5.33 53.20 2.35
CA ASN A 193 4.33 53.69 3.29
C ASN A 193 4.42 52.82 4.55
N THR A 194 5.43 53.08 5.39
CA THR A 194 5.46 52.51 6.75
C THR A 194 4.30 53.13 7.52
N LEU A 195 3.18 52.41 7.64
CA LEU A 195 2.08 52.77 8.53
C LEU A 195 2.52 52.47 9.97
N ASN A 196 3.27 53.39 10.57
CA ASN A 196 3.53 53.36 12.00
C ASN A 196 2.30 53.89 12.73
N SER A 197 1.50 52.99 13.30
CA SER A 197 0.51 53.36 14.31
C SER A 197 1.27 53.66 15.61
N GLU A 198 1.64 54.92 15.85
CA GLU A 198 2.12 55.34 17.16
C GLU A 198 0.95 55.27 18.15
N THR A 199 1.02 54.34 19.09
CA THR A 199 0.01 54.17 20.14
C THR A 199 0.06 55.34 21.12
N GLY A 200 -0.71 56.39 20.85
CA GLY A 200 -0.90 57.55 21.72
C GLY A 200 -2.16 58.33 21.27
N SER A 201 -2.93 58.86 22.22
CA SER A 201 -4.17 59.59 21.88
C SER A 201 -3.84 60.86 21.09
N GLY A 202 -3.99 60.81 19.77
CA GLY A 202 -3.69 61.92 18.86
C GLY A 202 -2.92 61.56 17.60
N SER A 203 -2.51 60.30 17.40
CA SER A 203 -1.74 59.90 16.22
C SER A 203 -2.60 59.80 14.96
N ALA A 204 -2.47 60.78 14.06
CA ALA A 204 -2.98 60.68 12.70
C ALA A 204 -1.93 60.02 11.80
N ILE A 205 -2.36 59.08 10.95
CA ILE A 205 -1.55 58.57 9.84
C ILE A 205 -1.31 59.75 8.90
N ARG A 206 -0.07 60.25 8.83
CA ARG A 206 0.31 61.23 7.81
C ARG A 206 0.80 60.49 6.57
N LEU A 207 0.02 60.58 5.50
CA LEU A 207 0.46 60.27 4.14
C LEU A 207 1.09 61.54 3.59
N ASP A 208 2.43 61.63 3.56
CA ASP A 208 3.08 62.65 2.74
C ASP A 208 3.13 62.12 1.30
N LEU A 209 2.25 62.64 0.46
CA LEU A 209 2.37 62.53 -0.99
C LEU A 209 3.30 63.65 -1.46
N ALA A 210 4.27 63.31 -2.32
CA ALA A 210 5.01 64.30 -3.09
C ALA A 210 4.10 64.97 -4.12
#